data_AF-A0A952NV35-F1
#
_entry.id   AF-A0A952NV35-F1
#
_cell.length_a   1.000
_cell.length_b   1.000
_cell.length_c   1.000
_cell.angle_alpha   90.00
_cell.angle_beta   90.00
_cell.angle_gamma   90.00
#
_symmetry.space_group_name_H-M   'P 1'
#
loop_
_entity.id
_entity.type
_entity.pdbx_description
1 polymer ?
#
loop_
_entity_poly.entity_id
_entity_poly.type
_entity_poly.pdbx_seq_one_letter_code
_entity_poly.pdbx_strand_id
1 'polypeptide(L)'
;MDPTKPFDLLTHTIRTEMNTPKDWSAPYDGVKDPYHISLANNSDKNTLDIPDKGSVEILDPQTFALRFVPEIGYRGTLVIWLYALDDKGVLKSSVEVKIDVGNSLNHFQPALAVRGAGCVMCHADVRSNIVTDMGYGSGFFFARNVNTSGYSWNLGSTYGDFEAFTKSKEGATRIGNWANLQLKAGQQVFIPKNAVLPVQDAKDKTGVSTLKGYLEHRFAASPKTGTASAIVTEKSKVYIGAPTASRIRGAFNWVSGQSNFIYEKDAAAGALGLRGLRDAGKYFEVDNTLECDGDLMINGRLLLKNAKIRTHNGCRLYVTGSVYIYGPISYVNITNGSLHNLQITSSASIQMGLGSLRNSSNRHCEEGKPAGQDWYWQRLQTIDTDYYLGSRADYEKALNDTAINRLKHFWPNIYHNTRDARAVATVNSELYNEYYNSVYPQYDAACSNRAVSYERLLLNAPRIESRYNGNFHGSIIAEVAIMALGQFKFEFDDVFKQVPILPKFTDDDYLKIE
;
A
#
# COMPACT_ATOMS: atom_id res chain seq x y z
N MET A 1 -21.83 -47.31 11.31
CA MET A 1 -21.02 -46.25 11.93
C MET A 1 -21.30 -44.97 11.17
N ASP A 2 -21.52 -43.87 11.88
CA ASP A 2 -21.89 -42.58 11.31
C ASP A 2 -20.65 -41.89 10.69
N PRO A 3 -20.59 -41.70 9.36
CA PRO A 3 -19.46 -41.07 8.67
C PRO A 3 -19.34 -39.56 8.95
N THR A 4 -20.22 -38.98 9.77
CA THR A 4 -20.28 -37.53 10.02
C THR A 4 -19.60 -37.08 11.31
N LYS A 5 -19.01 -37.99 12.10
CA LYS A 5 -18.23 -37.61 13.29
C LYS A 5 -16.73 -37.85 13.06
N PRO A 6 -15.92 -36.78 12.88
CA PRO A 6 -14.49 -36.93 12.73
C PRO A 6 -13.86 -37.36 14.07
N PHE A 7 -13.03 -38.41 14.00
CA PHE A 7 -12.09 -38.78 15.06
C PHE A 7 -11.06 -37.64 15.22
N ASP A 8 -10.76 -37.27 16.47
CA ASP A 8 -9.76 -36.27 16.92
C ASP A 8 -9.33 -35.25 15.84
N LEU A 9 -10.07 -34.14 15.76
CA LEU A 9 -9.82 -33.08 14.78
C LEU A 9 -8.56 -32.30 15.16
N LEU A 10 -7.40 -32.78 14.71
CA LEU A 10 -6.14 -32.05 14.78
C LEU A 10 -6.11 -31.03 13.64
N THR A 11 -6.00 -29.75 13.99
CA THR A 11 -5.74 -28.69 13.02
C THR A 11 -4.24 -28.42 12.97
N HIS A 12 -3.63 -28.59 11.80
CA HIS A 12 -2.23 -28.27 11.56
C HIS A 12 -2.11 -27.06 10.62
N THR A 13 -1.28 -26.08 10.94
CA THR A 13 -1.02 -24.94 10.06
C THR A 13 0.40 -25.01 9.52
N ILE A 14 0.54 -25.04 8.20
CA ILE A 14 1.82 -24.86 7.54
C ILE A 14 1.88 -23.48 6.89
N ARG A 15 3.06 -22.87 6.89
CA ARG A 15 3.33 -21.59 6.23
C ARG A 15 4.37 -21.79 5.14
N THR A 16 4.12 -21.19 3.99
CA THR A 16 5.09 -21.11 2.89
C THR A 16 5.06 -19.74 2.24
N GLU A 17 6.09 -19.46 1.45
CA GLU A 17 6.17 -18.28 0.61
C GLU A 17 5.55 -18.55 -0.77
N MET A 18 5.20 -17.47 -1.46
CA MET A 18 4.71 -17.54 -2.84
C MET A 18 5.74 -18.25 -3.73
N ASN A 19 5.27 -19.08 -4.67
CA ASN A 19 6.09 -19.84 -5.62
C ASN A 19 7.13 -20.78 -4.99
N THR A 20 7.05 -21.01 -3.67
CA THR A 20 8.03 -21.81 -2.93
C THR A 20 7.38 -23.11 -2.48
N PRO A 21 7.81 -24.26 -3.02
CA PRO A 21 7.37 -25.56 -2.53
C PRO A 21 7.66 -25.73 -1.04
N LYS A 22 6.75 -26.38 -0.33
CA LYS A 22 6.88 -26.65 1.10
C LYS A 22 6.70 -28.13 1.38
N ASP A 23 7.73 -28.70 1.97
CA ASP A 23 7.69 -30.06 2.50
C ASP A 23 7.35 -30.02 4.00
N TRP A 24 6.51 -30.95 4.45
CA TRP A 24 6.18 -31.15 5.87
C TRP A 24 5.75 -32.60 6.13
N SER A 25 5.65 -32.97 7.42
CA SER A 25 5.04 -34.23 7.84
C SER A 25 3.75 -33.95 8.60
N ALA A 26 2.68 -34.67 8.26
CA ALA A 26 1.40 -34.50 8.96
C ALA A 26 1.51 -34.97 10.42
N PRO A 27 0.96 -34.21 11.40
CA PRO A 27 1.04 -34.59 12.81
C PRO A 27 -0.01 -35.66 13.13
N TYR A 28 0.36 -36.93 12.94
CA TYR A 28 -0.42 -38.06 13.42
C TYR A 28 0.21 -38.60 14.71
N ASP A 29 -0.22 -38.07 15.86
CA ASP A 29 0.21 -38.60 17.15
C ASP A 29 -0.48 -39.94 17.45
N GLY A 30 0.30 -40.99 17.70
CA GLY A 30 -0.21 -42.28 18.20
C GLY A 30 -0.63 -43.31 17.14
N VAL A 31 -0.42 -43.02 15.86
CA VAL A 31 -0.72 -43.91 14.73
C VAL A 31 0.46 -44.88 14.54
N LYS A 32 0.37 -46.09 15.16
CA LYS A 32 1.51 -47.03 15.32
C LYS A 32 1.47 -48.31 14.47
N ASP A 33 0.37 -48.59 13.79
CA ASP A 33 0.19 -49.74 12.88
C ASP A 33 0.42 -49.32 11.42
N PRO A 34 0.54 -50.24 10.43
CA PRO A 34 0.70 -49.83 9.04
C PRO A 34 -0.56 -49.08 8.57
N TYR A 35 -0.43 -47.76 8.49
CA TYR A 35 -1.43 -46.87 7.92
C TYR A 35 -0.80 -46.18 6.72
N HIS A 36 -1.62 -45.87 5.72
CA HIS A 36 -1.21 -45.03 4.61
C HIS A 36 -2.08 -43.77 4.58
N ILE A 37 -1.47 -42.66 4.18
CA ILE A 37 -2.16 -41.40 4.02
C ILE A 37 -2.87 -41.34 2.67
N SER A 38 -4.07 -40.77 2.66
CA SER A 38 -4.82 -40.46 1.44
C SER A 38 -5.29 -39.01 1.46
N LEU A 39 -5.33 -38.39 0.29
CA LEU A 39 -5.89 -37.07 0.07
C LEU A 39 -7.40 -37.21 -0.18
N ALA A 40 -8.19 -36.33 0.42
CA ALA A 40 -9.65 -36.38 0.27
C ALA A 40 -10.10 -36.46 -1.20
N ASN A 41 -10.97 -37.41 -1.52
CA ASN A 41 -11.55 -37.68 -2.84
C ASN A 41 -10.62 -38.33 -3.90
N ASN A 42 -9.47 -38.91 -3.53
CA ASN A 42 -8.65 -39.66 -4.49
C ASN A 42 -7.88 -40.79 -3.79
N SER A 43 -8.52 -41.96 -3.61
CA SER A 43 -7.87 -43.14 -3.03
C SER A 43 -6.66 -43.64 -3.83
N ASP A 44 -6.58 -43.26 -5.11
CA ASP A 44 -5.66 -43.87 -6.08
C ASP A 44 -4.57 -42.91 -6.59
N LYS A 45 -4.55 -41.65 -6.13
CA LYS A 45 -3.55 -40.65 -6.56
C LYS A 45 -2.76 -40.10 -5.38
N ASN A 46 -1.44 -40.15 -5.50
CA ASN A 46 -0.51 -39.49 -4.57
C ASN A 46 -0.50 -37.96 -4.70
N THR A 47 -1.34 -37.38 -5.56
CA THR A 47 -1.37 -35.95 -5.83
C THR A 47 -2.81 -35.42 -5.84
N LEU A 48 -3.03 -34.30 -5.17
CA LEU A 48 -4.25 -33.50 -5.21
C LEU A 48 -3.95 -32.16 -5.87
N ASP A 49 -4.49 -31.97 -7.07
CA ASP A 49 -4.47 -30.66 -7.73
C ASP A 49 -5.62 -29.80 -7.19
N ILE A 50 -5.29 -28.57 -6.81
CA ILE A 50 -6.21 -27.59 -6.26
C ILE A 50 -6.26 -26.43 -7.26
N PRO A 51 -7.35 -26.32 -8.06
CA PRO A 51 -7.45 -25.32 -9.11
C PRO A 51 -7.11 -23.92 -8.63
N ASP A 52 -6.22 -23.24 -9.37
CA ASP A 52 -5.74 -21.88 -9.14
C ASP A 52 -4.98 -21.65 -7.81
N LYS A 53 -4.63 -22.72 -7.07
CA LYS A 53 -3.95 -22.62 -5.77
C LYS A 53 -2.66 -23.42 -5.70
N GLY A 54 -2.58 -24.55 -6.38
CA GLY A 54 -1.38 -25.39 -6.43
C GLY A 54 -1.71 -26.88 -6.33
N SER A 55 -0.73 -27.69 -5.96
CA SER A 55 -0.91 -29.13 -5.77
C SER A 55 -0.28 -29.62 -4.48
N VAL A 56 -0.83 -30.71 -3.94
CA VAL A 56 -0.30 -31.42 -2.78
C VAL A 56 0.09 -32.83 -3.21
N GLU A 57 1.33 -33.21 -2.97
CA GLU A 57 1.90 -34.52 -3.27
C GLU A 57 2.27 -35.25 -1.98
N ILE A 58 1.94 -36.54 -1.91
CA ILE A 58 2.44 -37.45 -0.87
C ILE A 58 3.81 -37.94 -1.31
N LEU A 59 4.86 -37.49 -0.61
CA LEU A 59 6.25 -37.90 -0.85
C LEU A 59 6.54 -39.28 -0.26
N ASP A 60 6.03 -39.53 0.94
CA ASP A 60 6.18 -40.81 1.64
C ASP A 60 4.93 -41.09 2.50
N PRO A 61 4.13 -42.11 2.13
CA PRO A 61 2.92 -42.48 2.86
C PRO A 61 3.17 -42.98 4.30
N GLN A 62 4.37 -43.52 4.59
CA GLN A 62 4.69 -44.14 5.89
C GLN A 62 5.19 -43.13 6.90
N THR A 63 5.94 -42.12 6.45
CA THR A 63 6.40 -41.00 7.31
C THR A 63 5.47 -39.81 7.25
N PHE A 64 4.33 -39.94 6.55
CA PHE A 64 3.36 -38.89 6.30
C PHE A 64 4.01 -37.63 5.70
N ALA A 65 5.06 -37.80 4.89
CA ALA A 65 5.75 -36.69 4.25
C ALA A 65 4.95 -36.21 3.04
N LEU A 66 4.68 -34.91 2.99
CA LEU A 66 3.96 -34.25 1.90
C LEU A 66 4.76 -33.08 1.35
N ARG A 67 4.43 -32.70 0.12
CA ARG A 67 4.88 -31.48 -0.54
C ARG A 67 3.69 -30.70 -1.04
N PHE A 68 3.70 -29.40 -0.80
CA PHE A 68 2.76 -28.45 -1.40
C PHE A 68 3.53 -27.61 -2.38
N VAL A 69 3.07 -27.57 -3.63
CA VAL A 69 3.61 -26.72 -4.68
C VAL A 69 2.56 -25.65 -4.98
N PRO A 70 2.76 -24.40 -4.54
CA PRO A 70 1.82 -23.32 -4.86
C PRO A 70 1.73 -23.10 -6.37
N GLU A 71 0.54 -22.78 -6.86
CA GLU A 71 0.38 -22.21 -8.20
C GLU A 71 1.16 -20.89 -8.29
N ILE A 72 1.70 -20.56 -9.46
CA ILE A 72 2.52 -19.36 -9.61
C ILE A 72 1.67 -18.13 -9.27
N GLY A 73 2.14 -17.33 -8.31
CA GLY A 73 1.47 -16.13 -7.84
C GLY A 73 0.38 -16.37 -6.78
N TYR A 74 0.07 -17.62 -6.43
CA TYR A 74 -0.94 -17.91 -5.42
C TYR A 74 -0.50 -17.40 -4.05
N ARG A 75 -1.45 -16.75 -3.37
CA ARG A 75 -1.30 -16.19 -2.03
C ARG A 75 -2.63 -16.32 -1.30
N GLY A 76 -2.57 -16.64 -0.02
CA GLY A 76 -3.75 -16.81 0.81
C GLY A 76 -3.74 -18.12 1.56
N THR A 77 -4.90 -18.47 2.08
CA THR A 77 -5.05 -19.68 2.87
C THR A 77 -5.93 -20.67 2.13
N LEU A 78 -5.52 -21.94 2.11
CA LEU A 78 -6.36 -23.06 1.72
C LEU A 78 -6.39 -24.10 2.83
N VAL A 79 -7.45 -24.89 2.85
CA VAL A 79 -7.63 -25.98 3.79
C VAL A 79 -7.74 -27.27 2.99
N ILE A 80 -6.96 -28.27 3.36
CA ILE A 80 -7.07 -29.63 2.86
C ILE A 80 -7.37 -30.58 4.02
N TRP A 81 -7.94 -31.73 3.68
CA TRP A 81 -8.16 -32.83 4.61
C TRP A 81 -7.23 -33.98 4.26
N LEU A 82 -6.47 -34.44 5.25
CA LEU A 82 -5.65 -35.64 5.17
C LEU A 82 -6.37 -36.76 5.92
N TYR A 83 -6.38 -37.96 5.35
CA TYR A 83 -6.99 -39.14 5.95
C TYR A 83 -5.95 -40.22 6.20
N ALA A 84 -5.95 -40.79 7.41
CA ALA A 84 -5.18 -41.99 7.74
C ALA A 84 -6.08 -43.23 7.62
N LEU A 85 -5.71 -44.15 6.73
CA LEU A 85 -6.45 -45.38 6.44
C LEU A 85 -5.62 -46.60 6.88
N ASP A 86 -6.28 -47.64 7.39
CA ASP A 86 -5.63 -48.95 7.60
C ASP A 86 -5.44 -49.72 6.28
N ASP A 87 -4.72 -50.85 6.34
CA ASP A 87 -4.50 -51.74 5.18
C ASP A 87 -5.78 -52.22 4.49
N LYS A 88 -6.95 -52.08 5.13
CA LYS A 88 -8.27 -52.43 4.58
C LYS A 88 -9.02 -51.21 4.04
N GLY A 89 -8.38 -50.04 4.00
CA GLY A 89 -8.97 -48.77 3.55
C GLY A 89 -9.94 -48.15 4.56
N VAL A 90 -9.95 -48.60 5.81
CA VAL A 90 -10.85 -48.06 6.84
C VAL A 90 -10.23 -46.80 7.45
N LEU A 91 -10.96 -45.69 7.40
CA LEU A 91 -10.60 -44.42 8.03
C LEU A 91 -10.38 -44.59 9.55
N LYS A 92 -9.21 -44.18 10.04
CA LYS A 92 -8.87 -44.19 11.47
C LYS A 92 -8.75 -42.80 12.06
N SER A 93 -8.26 -41.85 11.29
CA SER A 93 -8.06 -40.47 11.73
C SER A 93 -8.07 -39.52 10.54
N SER A 94 -8.36 -38.26 10.79
CA SER A 94 -8.32 -37.18 9.82
C SER A 94 -7.66 -35.95 10.40
N VAL A 95 -6.84 -35.26 9.60
CA VAL A 95 -6.19 -34.00 9.98
C VAL A 95 -6.67 -32.91 9.04
N GLU A 96 -7.10 -31.78 9.60
CA GLU A 96 -7.32 -30.55 8.85
C GLU A 96 -5.98 -29.83 8.71
N VAL A 97 -5.50 -29.64 7.48
CA VAL A 97 -4.27 -28.87 7.22
C VAL A 97 -4.62 -27.54 6.59
N LYS A 98 -4.35 -26.47 7.33
CA LYS A 98 -4.40 -25.09 6.87
C LYS A 98 -3.06 -24.72 6.27
N ILE A 99 -3.01 -24.55 4.95
CA ILE A 99 -1.82 -24.08 4.23
C ILE A 99 -1.96 -22.58 4.03
N ASP A 100 -0.99 -21.83 4.54
CA ASP A 100 -0.94 -20.37 4.44
C ASP A 100 0.25 -19.95 3.57
N VAL A 101 -0.07 -19.41 2.39
CA VAL A 101 0.89 -18.91 1.40
C VAL A 101 0.97 -17.39 1.54
N GLY A 102 2.11 -16.91 2.04
CA GLY A 102 2.30 -15.57 2.59
C GLY A 102 1.55 -14.43 1.88
N ASN A 103 0.64 -13.79 2.62
CA ASN A 103 -0.03 -12.54 2.24
C ASN A 103 -0.21 -11.61 3.45
N SER A 104 0.67 -10.62 3.60
CA SER A 104 0.57 -9.62 4.65
C SER A 104 -0.79 -8.89 4.66
N LEU A 105 -1.42 -8.72 3.50
CA LEU A 105 -2.73 -8.05 3.42
C LEU A 105 -3.88 -8.93 3.92
N ASN A 106 -3.81 -10.24 3.76
CA ASN A 106 -4.84 -11.15 4.26
C ASN A 106 -4.87 -11.18 5.80
N HIS A 107 -3.68 -11.26 6.42
CA HIS A 107 -3.54 -11.42 7.86
C HIS A 107 -3.68 -10.12 8.63
N PHE A 108 -3.08 -9.05 8.13
CA PHE A 108 -3.02 -7.77 8.84
C PHE A 108 -4.05 -6.77 8.35
N GLN A 109 -4.54 -6.91 7.12
CA GLN A 109 -5.60 -6.08 6.53
C GLN A 109 -5.32 -4.57 6.66
N PRO A 110 -4.10 -4.09 6.35
CA PRO A 110 -3.80 -2.68 6.51
C PRO A 110 -4.47 -1.86 5.42
N ALA A 111 -5.25 -0.85 5.80
CA ALA A 111 -5.65 0.18 4.83
C ALA A 111 -4.45 1.09 4.50
N LEU A 112 -3.55 1.26 5.48
CA LEU A 112 -2.32 2.05 5.37
C LEU A 112 -1.13 1.24 5.92
N ALA A 113 -0.15 0.97 5.06
CA ALA A 113 1.19 0.52 5.43
C ALA A 113 2.19 1.61 5.03
N VAL A 114 2.54 2.49 5.97
CA VAL A 114 3.30 3.71 5.68
C VAL A 114 4.43 3.95 6.67
N ARG A 115 5.62 4.36 6.17
CA ARG A 115 6.73 4.75 7.05
C ARG A 115 6.55 6.17 7.56
N GLY A 116 6.46 7.13 6.63
CA GLY A 116 6.21 8.54 6.88
C GLY A 116 4.74 8.87 6.66
N ALA A 117 4.02 9.13 7.75
CA ALA A 117 2.57 9.31 7.75
C ALA A 117 2.11 10.71 8.16
N GLY A 118 3.05 11.64 8.38
CA GLY A 118 2.81 12.88 9.11
C GLY A 118 1.50 13.62 8.77
N CYS A 119 1.40 14.17 7.56
CA CYS A 119 0.20 14.90 7.14
C CYS A 119 -1.05 14.01 7.00
N VAL A 120 -0.90 12.73 6.65
CA VAL A 120 -2.03 11.79 6.51
C VAL A 120 -2.71 11.58 7.86
N MET A 121 -1.94 11.50 8.94
CA MET A 121 -2.46 11.13 10.27
C MET A 121 -3.20 12.26 11.00
N CYS A 122 -2.99 13.52 10.63
CA CYS A 122 -3.62 14.66 11.32
C CYS A 122 -5.16 14.68 11.22
N HIS A 123 -5.73 14.14 10.15
CA HIS A 123 -7.17 14.24 9.86
C HIS A 123 -7.81 12.97 9.32
N ALA A 124 -7.06 11.87 9.21
CA ALA A 124 -7.63 10.62 8.69
C ALA A 124 -8.63 9.97 9.67
N ASP A 125 -9.64 9.33 9.10
CA ASP A 125 -10.52 8.31 9.68
C ASP A 125 -10.10 6.96 9.10
N VAL A 126 -9.22 6.26 9.81
CA VAL A 126 -8.71 4.96 9.38
C VAL A 126 -9.52 3.89 10.11
N ARG A 127 -10.30 3.13 9.36
CA ARG A 127 -11.18 2.06 9.86
C ARG A 127 -10.67 0.67 9.50
N SER A 128 -9.36 0.51 9.50
CA SER A 128 -8.68 -0.78 9.40
C SER A 128 -7.30 -0.70 10.04
N ASN A 129 -6.60 -1.81 10.21
CA ASN A 129 -5.29 -1.78 10.83
C ASN A 129 -4.29 -0.86 10.08
N ILE A 130 -3.29 -0.40 10.82
CA ILE A 130 -2.18 0.39 10.28
C ILE A 130 -0.90 -0.39 10.48
N VAL A 131 -0.01 -0.36 9.49
CA VAL A 131 1.36 -0.86 9.62
C VAL A 131 2.29 0.33 9.47
N THR A 132 3.17 0.55 10.43
CA THR A 132 4.12 1.66 10.36
C THR A 132 5.40 1.33 11.11
N ASP A 133 6.53 1.82 10.61
CA ASP A 133 7.75 1.92 11.39
C ASP A 133 7.98 3.36 11.89
N MET A 134 7.08 4.31 11.58
CA MET A 134 7.26 5.75 11.80
C MET A 134 8.61 6.29 11.29
N GLY A 135 9.19 5.66 10.27
CA GLY A 135 10.53 5.95 9.81
C GLY A 135 11.61 5.60 10.84
N TYR A 136 11.41 4.52 11.58
CA TYR A 136 12.35 3.94 12.53
C TYR A 136 13.79 3.93 11.99
N GLY A 137 14.74 4.27 12.87
CA GLY A 137 16.16 4.42 12.53
C GLY A 137 16.52 5.78 11.92
N SER A 138 15.55 6.67 11.69
CA SER A 138 15.77 7.99 11.12
C SER A 138 15.30 9.10 12.06
N GLY A 139 16.23 9.98 12.46
CA GLY A 139 15.91 11.15 13.26
C GLY A 139 14.93 12.10 12.57
N PHE A 140 14.85 12.09 11.23
CA PHE A 140 13.99 12.99 10.45
C PHE A 140 12.50 12.87 10.80
N PHE A 141 11.99 11.67 11.05
CA PHE A 141 10.57 11.44 11.32
C PHE A 141 10.16 11.75 12.76
N PHE A 142 11.13 11.99 13.65
CA PHE A 142 10.89 12.28 15.05
C PHE A 142 11.49 13.62 15.51
N ALA A 143 12.45 14.18 14.78
CA ALA A 143 13.18 15.39 15.17
C ALA A 143 12.44 16.66 14.78
N ARG A 144 12.49 17.62 15.69
CA ARG A 144 12.42 19.05 15.42
C ARG A 144 13.65 19.42 14.58
N ASN A 145 13.52 19.71 13.28
CA ASN A 145 14.71 20.09 12.52
C ASN A 145 15.16 21.51 12.92
N VAL A 146 16.28 21.53 13.63
CA VAL A 146 17.36 22.52 13.54
C VAL A 146 17.27 23.41 12.29
N ASN A 147 16.84 24.65 12.51
CA ASN A 147 17.33 25.87 11.87
C ASN A 147 17.68 25.83 10.37
N THR A 148 16.81 25.27 9.52
CA THR A 148 16.94 25.45 8.07
C THR A 148 16.21 26.73 7.65
N SER A 149 16.98 27.83 7.57
CA SER A 149 16.73 29.06 6.81
C SER A 149 15.27 29.35 6.41
N GLY A 150 14.58 30.13 7.24
CA GLY A 150 13.43 30.97 6.82
C GLY A 150 12.02 30.42 7.05
N TYR A 151 11.83 29.11 7.26
CA TYR A 151 10.51 28.55 7.59
C TYR A 151 10.50 27.94 8.99
N SER A 152 9.87 28.61 9.96
CA SER A 152 9.68 28.10 11.32
C SER A 152 8.51 27.10 11.36
N TRP A 153 8.68 25.92 10.75
CA TRP A 153 7.90 24.76 11.22
C TRP A 153 8.52 24.36 12.55
N ASN A 154 7.88 24.80 13.63
CA ASN A 154 8.40 24.62 14.98
C ASN A 154 8.50 23.15 15.41
N LEU A 155 8.11 22.16 14.60
CA LEU A 155 7.85 20.79 15.03
C LEU A 155 7.97 19.80 13.84
N GLY A 156 8.93 18.86 13.90
CA GLY A 156 8.94 17.67 13.05
C GLY A 156 9.20 17.86 11.55
N SER A 157 9.48 16.75 10.87
CA SER A 157 9.25 16.62 9.42
C SER A 157 7.75 16.60 9.10
N THR A 158 7.31 17.09 7.94
CA THR A 158 5.92 16.92 7.45
C THR A 158 5.49 15.45 7.30
N TYR A 159 6.45 14.53 7.35
CA TYR A 159 6.26 13.09 7.26
C TYR A 159 6.35 12.39 8.63
N GLY A 160 6.82 13.11 9.65
CA GLY A 160 6.96 12.64 11.02
C GLY A 160 5.75 12.95 11.89
N ASP A 161 5.89 12.71 13.19
CA ASP A 161 4.93 13.24 14.17
C ASP A 161 5.21 14.73 14.42
N PHE A 162 4.19 15.56 14.24
CA PHE A 162 4.20 16.97 14.58
C PHE A 162 2.95 17.33 15.39
N GLU A 163 3.07 18.31 16.27
CA GLU A 163 1.94 18.76 17.09
C GLU A 163 1.20 19.88 16.36
N ALA A 164 -0.10 19.69 16.16
CA ALA A 164 -0.97 20.75 15.70
C ALA A 164 -1.25 21.71 16.85
N PHE A 165 -1.21 23.01 16.57
CA PHE A 165 -1.69 24.04 17.50
C PHE A 165 -3.22 24.05 17.45
N THR A 166 -3.88 23.56 18.50
CA THR A 166 -5.28 23.92 18.73
C THR A 166 -5.31 25.14 19.63
N LYS A 167 -5.62 26.32 19.07
CA LYS A 167 -6.01 27.47 19.89
C LYS A 167 -7.39 27.18 20.47
N SER A 168 -7.47 26.81 21.74
CA SER A 168 -8.74 26.92 22.48
C SER A 168 -8.83 28.32 23.09
N LYS A 169 -10.04 28.74 23.47
CA LYS A 169 -10.26 29.98 24.24
C LYS A 169 -9.59 29.96 25.63
N GLU A 170 -9.09 28.81 26.06
CA GLU A 170 -8.51 28.53 27.38
C GLU A 170 -6.99 28.34 27.35
N GLY A 171 -6.36 28.35 26.17
CA GLY A 171 -4.93 28.13 25.97
C GLY A 171 -4.60 27.41 24.67
N ALA A 172 -3.32 27.36 24.29
CA ALA A 172 -2.88 26.54 23.16
C ALA A 172 -2.51 25.14 23.66
N THR A 173 -3.36 24.14 23.40
CA THR A 173 -3.01 22.74 23.65
C THR A 173 -2.31 22.20 22.40
N ARG A 174 -1.15 21.56 22.58
CA ARG A 174 -0.42 20.94 21.48
C ARG A 174 -0.77 19.46 21.45
N ILE A 175 -1.40 19.01 20.37
CA ILE A 175 -1.80 17.61 20.21
C ILE A 175 -1.09 17.05 18.99
N GLY A 176 -0.36 15.93 19.16
CA GLY A 176 0.30 15.21 18.08
C GLY A 176 -0.65 14.74 16.99
N ASN A 177 -0.17 14.60 15.77
CA ASN A 177 -0.99 14.09 14.66
C ASN A 177 -1.57 12.69 14.93
N TRP A 178 -0.78 11.79 15.53
CA TRP A 178 -1.23 10.44 15.92
C TRP A 178 -2.32 10.45 17.00
N ALA A 179 -2.35 11.47 17.85
CA ALA A 179 -3.41 11.66 18.83
C ALA A 179 -4.69 12.26 18.20
N ASN A 180 -4.57 12.94 17.05
CA ASN A 180 -5.69 13.52 16.32
C ASN A 180 -6.26 12.62 15.23
N LEU A 181 -5.63 11.48 14.94
CA LEU A 181 -6.15 10.45 14.04
C LEU A 181 -7.50 9.92 14.55
N GLN A 182 -8.46 9.62 13.68
CA GLN A 182 -9.66 8.85 14.05
C GLN A 182 -9.44 7.37 13.74
N LEU A 183 -9.56 6.53 14.76
CA LEU A 183 -9.51 5.08 14.64
C LEU A 183 -10.82 4.43 15.12
N LYS A 184 -11.04 3.18 14.73
CA LYS A 184 -12.05 2.32 15.39
C LYS A 184 -11.50 1.81 16.72
N ALA A 185 -12.36 1.67 17.72
CA ALA A 185 -11.96 1.10 19.01
C ALA A 185 -11.37 -0.30 18.86
N GLY A 186 -10.26 -0.57 19.55
CA GLY A 186 -9.55 -1.86 19.50
C GLY A 186 -8.79 -2.14 18.19
N GLN A 187 -8.70 -1.16 17.28
CA GLN A 187 -7.94 -1.29 16.05
C GLN A 187 -6.45 -1.44 16.32
N GLN A 188 -5.76 -2.26 15.51
CA GLN A 188 -4.34 -2.53 15.70
C GLN A 188 -3.45 -1.61 14.87
N VAL A 189 -2.34 -1.20 15.47
CA VAL A 189 -1.21 -0.53 14.84
C VAL A 189 0.01 -1.42 14.99
N PHE A 190 0.48 -1.98 13.87
CA PHE A 190 1.62 -2.89 13.84
C PHE A 190 2.93 -2.13 13.65
N ILE A 191 3.89 -2.40 14.53
CA ILE A 191 5.20 -1.74 14.55
C ILE A 191 6.35 -2.74 14.70
N PRO A 192 7.60 -2.39 14.31
CA PRO A 192 8.75 -3.20 14.61
C PRO A 192 8.96 -3.35 16.13
N LYS A 193 9.24 -4.57 16.58
CA LYS A 193 9.56 -4.91 17.97
C LYS A 193 10.88 -4.27 18.39
N ASN A 194 10.95 -3.83 19.65
CA ASN A 194 12.16 -3.25 20.26
C ASN A 194 12.70 -2.01 19.52
N ALA A 195 11.85 -1.33 18.74
CA ALA A 195 12.24 -0.11 18.05
C ALA A 195 12.51 1.02 19.07
N VAL A 196 13.77 1.44 19.19
CA VAL A 196 14.20 2.58 20.02
C VAL A 196 13.93 3.91 19.31
N LEU A 197 13.46 4.92 20.04
CA LEU A 197 13.28 6.26 19.48
C LEU A 197 14.64 6.89 19.12
N PRO A 198 14.82 7.38 17.88
CA PRO A 198 16.12 7.87 17.40
C PRO A 198 16.52 9.25 17.94
N VAL A 199 15.60 9.98 18.60
CA VAL A 199 15.83 11.38 19.01
C VAL A 199 15.43 11.63 20.45
N GLN A 200 16.19 12.48 21.15
CA GLN A 200 15.96 12.82 22.55
C GLN A 200 14.65 13.60 22.75
N ASP A 201 14.31 14.51 21.83
CA ASP A 201 13.08 15.32 21.91
C ASP A 201 11.80 14.47 22.02
N ALA A 202 11.71 13.36 21.28
CA ALA A 202 10.58 12.44 21.37
C ALA A 202 10.51 11.74 22.74
N LYS A 203 11.67 11.45 23.34
CA LYS A 203 11.78 10.88 24.69
C LYS A 203 11.40 11.90 25.75
N ASP A 204 11.89 13.12 25.64
CA ASP A 204 11.63 14.20 26.60
C ASP A 204 10.13 14.56 26.66
N LYS A 205 9.44 14.51 25.51
CA LYS A 205 8.00 14.80 25.42
C LYS A 205 7.11 13.78 26.12
N THR A 206 7.51 12.52 26.13
CA THR A 206 6.65 11.39 26.53
C THR A 206 7.16 10.64 27.75
N GLY A 207 8.42 10.84 28.11
CA GLY A 207 9.13 10.06 29.13
C GLY A 207 9.48 8.63 28.69
N VAL A 208 9.23 8.23 27.43
CA VAL A 208 9.43 6.86 26.95
C VAL A 208 10.60 6.75 25.96
N SER A 209 11.22 5.58 25.86
CA SER A 209 12.39 5.35 24.98
C SER A 209 12.10 4.45 23.78
N THR A 210 10.92 3.82 23.73
CA THR A 210 10.52 2.87 22.68
C THR A 210 9.43 3.44 21.79
N LEU A 211 9.39 3.00 20.53
CA LEU A 211 8.34 3.37 19.58
C LEU A 211 6.95 2.94 20.06
N LYS A 212 6.87 1.75 20.69
CA LYS A 212 5.63 1.27 21.32
C LYS A 212 5.11 2.24 22.37
N GLY A 213 5.96 2.55 23.37
CA GLY A 213 5.58 3.46 24.44
C GLY A 213 5.24 4.85 23.93
N TYR A 214 5.90 5.30 22.85
CA TYR A 214 5.62 6.58 22.22
C TYR A 214 4.21 6.62 21.63
N LEU A 215 3.85 5.63 20.82
CA LEU A 215 2.52 5.55 20.22
C LEU A 215 1.43 5.35 21.28
N GLU A 216 1.65 4.49 22.26
CA GLU A 216 0.71 4.29 23.38
C GLU A 216 0.48 5.60 24.16
N HIS A 217 1.54 6.37 24.43
CA HIS A 217 1.43 7.69 25.05
C HIS A 217 0.62 8.66 24.19
N ARG A 218 0.88 8.70 22.87
CA ARG A 218 0.13 9.57 21.93
C ARG A 218 -1.34 9.17 21.84
N PHE A 219 -1.65 7.87 21.80
CA PHE A 219 -3.02 7.37 21.76
C PHE A 219 -3.76 7.67 23.06
N ALA A 220 -3.14 7.45 24.23
CA ALA A 220 -3.75 7.77 25.52
C ALA A 220 -4.11 9.27 25.66
N ALA A 221 -3.35 10.16 25.02
CA ALA A 221 -3.61 11.61 25.00
C ALA A 221 -4.68 12.04 23.97
N SER A 222 -5.21 11.12 23.17
CA SER A 222 -6.19 11.42 22.13
C SER A 222 -7.54 11.86 22.71
N PRO A 223 -8.17 12.94 22.18
CA PRO A 223 -9.55 13.28 22.52
C PRO A 223 -10.58 12.34 21.87
N LYS A 224 -10.17 11.47 20.94
CA LYS A 224 -11.02 10.52 20.22
C LYS A 224 -10.97 9.15 20.90
N THR A 225 -12.12 8.67 21.36
CA THR A 225 -12.27 7.39 22.09
C THR A 225 -11.77 6.17 21.33
N GLY A 226 -12.01 6.12 20.02
CA GLY A 226 -11.53 5.04 19.16
C GLY A 226 -9.99 5.00 19.07
N THR A 227 -9.35 6.16 19.02
CA THR A 227 -7.88 6.28 18.99
C THR A 227 -7.27 6.05 20.37
N ALA A 228 -7.91 6.53 21.43
CA ALA A 228 -7.47 6.26 22.80
C ALA A 228 -7.54 4.78 23.19
N SER A 229 -8.33 3.97 22.48
CA SER A 229 -8.45 2.52 22.67
C SER A 229 -7.74 1.71 21.58
N ALA A 230 -6.90 2.33 20.75
CA ALA A 230 -6.10 1.62 19.76
C ALA A 230 -5.01 0.77 20.43
N ILE A 231 -4.68 -0.36 19.80
CA ILE A 231 -3.72 -1.33 20.33
C ILE A 231 -2.44 -1.27 19.52
N VAL A 232 -1.30 -1.06 20.18
CA VAL A 232 0.02 -1.12 19.53
C VAL A 232 0.57 -2.54 19.62
N THR A 233 0.69 -3.21 18.47
CA THR A 233 1.17 -4.59 18.36
C THR A 233 2.57 -4.62 17.78
N GLU A 234 3.53 -5.18 18.52
CA GLU A 234 4.89 -5.37 18.02
C GLU A 234 5.03 -6.61 17.14
N LYS A 235 5.87 -6.49 16.11
CA LYS A 235 6.18 -7.52 15.11
C LYS A 235 7.68 -7.69 14.99
N SER A 236 8.16 -8.93 14.89
CA SER A 236 9.61 -9.21 14.83
C SER A 236 10.26 -8.59 13.59
N LYS A 237 9.48 -8.43 12.52
CA LYS A 237 9.90 -7.73 11.30
C LYS A 237 8.75 -6.88 10.78
N VAL A 238 9.07 -5.64 10.39
CA VAL A 238 8.20 -4.77 9.58
C VAL A 238 9.06 -4.17 8.48
N TYR A 239 8.69 -4.43 7.24
CA TYR A 239 9.26 -3.82 6.04
C TYR A 239 8.13 -3.18 5.25
N ILE A 240 8.30 -1.92 4.86
CA ILE A 240 7.38 -1.14 4.03
C ILE A 240 8.24 -0.51 2.95
N GLY A 241 7.98 -0.83 1.70
CA GLY A 241 8.77 -0.35 0.57
C GLY A 241 8.04 -0.54 -0.75
N ALA A 242 8.79 -0.37 -1.84
CA ALA A 242 8.32 -0.62 -3.19
C ALA A 242 9.50 -1.11 -4.05
N PRO A 243 9.24 -1.91 -5.10
CA PRO A 243 10.28 -2.43 -5.96
C PRO A 243 10.94 -1.32 -6.77
N THR A 244 12.24 -1.46 -7.01
CA THR A 244 12.99 -0.55 -7.88
C THR A 244 12.64 -0.78 -9.35
N ALA A 245 12.99 0.18 -10.23
CA ALA A 245 12.79 0.05 -11.66
C ALA A 245 13.51 -1.18 -12.25
N SER A 246 14.71 -1.51 -11.73
CA SER A 246 15.45 -2.70 -12.14
C SER A 246 14.77 -3.99 -11.66
N ARG A 247 14.20 -3.99 -10.45
CA ARG A 247 13.43 -5.13 -9.92
C ARG A 247 12.17 -5.38 -10.75
N ILE A 248 11.44 -4.32 -11.13
CA ILE A 248 10.29 -4.42 -12.04
C ILE A 248 10.73 -4.99 -13.39
N ARG A 249 11.77 -4.44 -14.04
CA ARG A 249 12.27 -4.96 -15.32
C ARG A 249 12.69 -6.43 -15.24
N GLY A 250 13.41 -6.80 -14.18
CA GLY A 250 13.86 -8.17 -13.94
C GLY A 250 12.70 -9.15 -13.81
N ALA A 251 11.61 -8.77 -13.14
CA ALA A 251 10.45 -9.64 -12.95
C ALA A 251 9.70 -9.97 -14.26
N PHE A 252 9.90 -9.18 -15.31
CA PHE A 252 9.32 -9.38 -16.65
C PHE A 252 10.37 -9.77 -17.70
N ASN A 253 11.61 -10.08 -17.28
CA ASN A 253 12.73 -10.37 -18.18
C ASN A 253 12.91 -9.31 -19.29
N TRP A 254 12.60 -8.04 -18.99
CA TRP A 254 12.69 -6.97 -19.96
C TRP A 254 14.14 -6.73 -20.35
N VAL A 255 14.43 -6.67 -21.65
CA VAL A 255 15.75 -6.32 -22.18
C VAL A 255 15.67 -5.07 -23.06
N SER A 256 16.79 -4.33 -23.11
CA SER A 256 16.89 -3.12 -23.92
C SER A 256 16.60 -3.40 -25.39
N GLY A 257 15.79 -2.56 -26.03
CA GLY A 257 15.37 -2.70 -27.43
C GLY A 257 14.05 -3.45 -27.63
N GLN A 258 13.45 -4.02 -26.58
CA GLN A 258 12.07 -4.52 -26.61
C GLN A 258 11.05 -3.39 -26.44
N SER A 259 9.77 -3.75 -26.58
CA SER A 259 8.64 -2.87 -26.26
C SER A 259 8.80 -2.24 -24.87
N ASN A 260 8.40 -0.98 -24.74
CA ASN A 260 8.35 -0.30 -23.45
C ASN A 260 7.17 -0.76 -22.57
N PHE A 261 6.42 -1.78 -23.00
CA PHE A 261 5.49 -2.49 -22.14
C PHE A 261 5.48 -4.00 -22.44
N ILE A 262 5.20 -4.80 -21.41
CA ILE A 262 5.01 -6.26 -21.50
C ILE A 262 3.70 -6.59 -20.80
N TYR A 263 2.84 -7.38 -21.45
CA TYR A 263 1.59 -7.85 -20.86
C TYR A 263 1.59 -9.36 -20.76
N GLU A 264 1.37 -9.85 -19.55
CA GLU A 264 1.18 -11.26 -19.24
C GLU A 264 -0.24 -11.46 -18.74
N LYS A 265 -1.05 -12.11 -19.58
CA LYS A 265 -2.46 -12.37 -19.31
C LYS A 265 -2.60 -13.49 -18.27
N ASP A 266 -3.56 -13.35 -17.36
CA ASP A 266 -3.95 -14.41 -16.44
C ASP A 266 -4.45 -15.66 -17.18
N ALA A 267 -4.13 -16.83 -16.63
CA ALA A 267 -4.54 -18.13 -17.19
C ALA A 267 -6.04 -18.44 -16.97
N ALA A 268 -6.72 -17.68 -16.11
CA ALA A 268 -8.11 -17.90 -15.74
C ALA A 268 -9.05 -17.87 -16.97
N ALA A 269 -10.02 -18.79 -16.97
CA ALA A 269 -11.06 -18.80 -17.99
C ALA A 269 -11.83 -17.47 -18.01
N GLY A 270 -11.90 -16.82 -19.17
CA GLY A 270 -12.56 -15.50 -19.29
C GLY A 270 -11.66 -14.30 -19.03
N ALA A 271 -10.38 -14.49 -18.69
CA ALA A 271 -9.42 -13.39 -18.62
C ALA A 271 -9.38 -12.60 -19.94
N LEU A 272 -9.29 -11.28 -19.84
CA LEU A 272 -9.27 -10.35 -20.97
C LEU A 272 -7.85 -10.11 -21.49
N GLY A 273 -7.74 -9.83 -22.79
CA GLY A 273 -6.49 -9.34 -23.40
C GLY A 273 -6.30 -7.85 -23.15
N LEU A 274 -5.05 -7.36 -23.23
CA LEU A 274 -4.76 -5.94 -23.05
C LEU A 274 -5.36 -5.10 -24.19
N ARG A 275 -6.17 -4.09 -23.84
CA ARG A 275 -6.64 -3.04 -24.76
C ARG A 275 -6.75 -1.69 -24.06
N GLY A 276 -6.63 -0.61 -24.83
CA GLY A 276 -6.84 0.76 -24.35
C GLY A 276 -5.62 1.45 -23.72
N LEU A 277 -4.45 0.79 -23.74
CA LEU A 277 -3.17 1.43 -23.45
C LEU A 277 -2.64 2.13 -24.71
N ARG A 278 -2.37 3.44 -24.63
CA ARG A 278 -1.81 4.24 -25.71
C ARG A 278 -0.41 4.73 -25.36
N ASP A 279 0.52 4.63 -26.30
CA ASP A 279 1.85 5.24 -26.18
C ASP A 279 1.78 6.70 -26.66
N ALA A 280 2.01 7.65 -25.76
CA ALA A 280 2.09 9.09 -26.05
C ALA A 280 3.55 9.57 -26.25
N GLY A 281 4.48 8.64 -26.45
CA GLY A 281 5.91 8.87 -26.68
C GLY A 281 6.69 9.09 -25.39
N LYS A 282 6.25 10.02 -24.53
CA LYS A 282 6.92 10.32 -23.24
C LYS A 282 6.33 9.55 -22.06
N TYR A 283 5.13 9.01 -22.22
CA TYR A 283 4.39 8.29 -21.21
C TYR A 283 3.36 7.39 -21.90
N PHE A 284 2.88 6.38 -21.17
CA PHE A 284 1.72 5.61 -21.55
C PHE A 284 0.47 6.21 -20.94
N GLU A 285 -0.66 6.10 -21.61
CA GLU A 285 -1.90 6.63 -21.09
C GLU A 285 -3.10 5.73 -21.34
N VAL A 286 -4.06 5.90 -20.43
CA VAL A 286 -5.41 5.38 -20.48
C VAL A 286 -6.33 6.58 -20.27
N ASP A 287 -7.02 7.01 -21.32
CA ASP A 287 -7.94 8.15 -21.30
C ASP A 287 -9.42 7.76 -21.39
N ASN A 288 -9.69 6.45 -21.47
CA ASN A 288 -11.03 5.87 -21.44
C ASN A 288 -11.00 4.49 -20.76
N THR A 289 -11.17 3.39 -21.51
CA THR A 289 -11.23 2.04 -20.96
C THR A 289 -9.91 1.30 -21.12
N LEU A 290 -9.35 0.81 -20.02
CA LEU A 290 -8.29 -0.21 -20.02
C LEU A 290 -8.95 -1.59 -19.81
N GLU A 291 -8.80 -2.48 -20.78
CA GLU A 291 -9.12 -3.90 -20.62
C GLU A 291 -7.85 -4.65 -20.22
N CYS A 292 -7.88 -5.34 -19.08
CA CYS A 292 -6.76 -6.13 -18.59
C CYS A 292 -7.21 -7.15 -17.53
N ASP A 293 -6.58 -8.32 -17.56
CA ASP A 293 -6.64 -9.38 -16.55
C ASP A 293 -5.28 -10.06 -16.50
N GLY A 294 -4.45 -9.60 -15.58
CA GLY A 294 -3.06 -10.04 -15.47
C GLY A 294 -2.08 -8.93 -15.15
N ASP A 295 -0.82 -9.16 -15.52
CA ASP A 295 0.32 -8.32 -15.19
C ASP A 295 0.75 -7.48 -16.40
N LEU A 296 0.64 -6.15 -16.28
CA LEU A 296 1.10 -5.18 -17.26
C LEU A 296 2.32 -4.43 -16.72
N MET A 297 3.50 -4.72 -17.27
CA MET A 297 4.69 -3.93 -17.06
C MET A 297 4.77 -2.77 -18.03
N ILE A 298 5.11 -1.59 -17.51
CA ILE A 298 5.33 -0.37 -18.27
C ILE A 298 6.72 0.17 -17.91
N ASN A 299 7.63 0.10 -18.87
CA ASN A 299 8.94 0.74 -18.77
C ASN A 299 8.84 2.23 -19.12
N GLY A 300 8.31 3.01 -18.20
CA GLY A 300 8.11 4.44 -18.39
C GLY A 300 7.11 5.00 -17.38
N ARG A 301 6.46 6.10 -17.76
CA ARG A 301 5.45 6.79 -16.95
C ARG A 301 4.06 6.36 -17.39
N LEU A 302 3.08 6.42 -16.49
CA LEU A 302 1.69 6.09 -16.80
C LEU A 302 0.76 7.24 -16.39
N LEU A 303 -0.17 7.61 -17.27
CA LEU A 303 -1.28 8.51 -16.97
C LEU A 303 -2.61 7.77 -17.07
N LEU A 304 -3.35 7.73 -15.97
CA LEU A 304 -4.73 7.27 -15.91
C LEU A 304 -5.65 8.48 -15.82
N LYS A 305 -6.44 8.74 -16.86
CA LYS A 305 -7.36 9.88 -16.94
C LYS A 305 -8.80 9.41 -17.00
N ASN A 306 -9.56 9.63 -15.93
CA ASN A 306 -10.94 9.15 -15.76
C ASN A 306 -11.07 7.67 -16.16
N ALA A 307 -10.10 6.85 -15.75
CA ALA A 307 -9.91 5.51 -16.28
C ALA A 307 -11.10 4.60 -15.92
N LYS A 308 -11.55 3.84 -16.91
CA LYS A 308 -12.53 2.76 -16.78
C LYS A 308 -11.79 1.44 -16.88
N ILE A 309 -11.83 0.62 -15.84
CA ILE A 309 -11.16 -0.66 -15.79
C ILE A 309 -12.16 -1.75 -16.14
N ARG A 310 -11.88 -2.51 -17.19
CA ARG A 310 -12.59 -3.74 -17.52
C ARG A 310 -11.68 -4.92 -17.22
N THR A 311 -12.10 -5.74 -16.27
CA THR A 311 -11.34 -6.87 -15.75
C THR A 311 -12.30 -7.95 -15.26
N HIS A 312 -11.91 -9.20 -15.44
CA HIS A 312 -12.51 -10.38 -14.83
C HIS A 312 -12.05 -10.55 -13.38
N ASN A 313 -10.74 -10.71 -13.13
CA ASN A 313 -10.19 -11.03 -11.80
C ASN A 313 -9.33 -9.93 -11.20
N GLY A 314 -8.74 -9.07 -12.01
CA GLY A 314 -7.92 -7.95 -11.55
C GLY A 314 -6.87 -7.53 -12.58
N CYS A 315 -6.51 -6.25 -12.53
CA CYS A 315 -5.46 -5.69 -13.36
C CYS A 315 -4.29 -5.23 -12.49
N ARG A 316 -3.07 -5.63 -12.85
CA ARG A 316 -1.87 -5.40 -12.03
C ARG A 316 -0.85 -4.63 -12.86
N LEU A 317 -0.63 -3.37 -12.53
CA LEU A 317 0.21 -2.43 -13.26
C LEU A 317 1.56 -2.29 -12.56
N TYR A 318 2.65 -2.50 -13.30
CA TYR A 318 4.03 -2.46 -12.81
C TYR A 318 4.83 -1.41 -13.58
N VAL A 319 5.01 -0.24 -12.99
CA VAL A 319 5.47 0.96 -13.70
C VAL A 319 6.86 1.37 -13.21
N THR A 320 7.84 1.48 -14.11
CA THR A 320 9.22 1.85 -13.75
C THR A 320 9.42 3.35 -13.51
N GLY A 321 8.44 4.18 -13.88
CA GLY A 321 8.38 5.62 -13.59
C GLY A 321 7.15 5.97 -12.76
N SER A 322 6.80 7.26 -12.71
CA SER A 322 5.62 7.69 -11.95
C SER A 322 4.30 7.37 -12.63
N VAL A 323 3.26 7.22 -11.81
CA VAL A 323 1.87 7.06 -12.23
C VAL A 323 1.09 8.30 -11.83
N TYR A 324 0.35 8.86 -12.78
CA TYR A 324 -0.49 10.03 -12.61
C TYR A 324 -1.96 9.60 -12.74
N ILE A 325 -2.80 9.92 -11.75
CA ILE A 325 -4.22 9.55 -11.73
C ILE A 325 -5.08 10.80 -11.66
N TYR A 326 -5.74 11.09 -12.79
CA TYR A 326 -6.49 12.32 -13.04
C TYR A 326 -7.96 11.95 -13.15
N GLY A 327 -8.68 12.15 -12.06
CA GLY A 327 -10.10 11.84 -11.92
C GLY A 327 -10.35 10.48 -11.26
N PRO A 328 -11.61 10.02 -11.27
CA PRO A 328 -11.98 8.73 -10.74
C PRO A 328 -11.38 7.58 -11.55
N ILE A 329 -11.23 6.44 -10.86
CA ILE A 329 -11.10 5.13 -11.49
C ILE A 329 -12.44 4.42 -11.26
N SER A 330 -13.02 3.88 -12.32
CA SER A 330 -14.31 3.17 -12.26
C SER A 330 -14.19 1.81 -12.91
N TYR A 331 -15.00 0.85 -12.46
CA TYR A 331 -15.03 -0.50 -13.04
C TYR A 331 -16.22 -0.64 -13.99
N VAL A 332 -16.00 -1.23 -15.17
CA VAL A 332 -17.03 -1.37 -16.22
C VAL A 332 -17.09 -2.79 -16.75
N ASN A 333 -18.28 -3.24 -17.14
CA ASN A 333 -18.52 -4.55 -17.77
C ASN A 333 -17.87 -5.71 -16.99
N ILE A 334 -18.05 -5.69 -15.66
CA ILE A 334 -17.48 -6.67 -14.73
C ILE A 334 -18.11 -8.04 -15.00
N THR A 335 -17.30 -9.01 -15.39
CA THR A 335 -17.75 -10.37 -15.72
C THR A 335 -17.71 -11.32 -14.51
N ASN A 336 -16.85 -11.03 -13.51
CA ASN A 336 -16.85 -11.70 -12.21
C ASN A 336 -16.99 -10.65 -11.09
N GLY A 337 -18.22 -10.49 -10.60
CA GLY A 337 -18.67 -9.36 -9.78
C GLY A 337 -17.88 -9.11 -8.49
N SER A 338 -17.29 -10.15 -7.90
CA SER A 338 -16.65 -10.04 -6.57
C SER A 338 -15.15 -9.74 -6.63
N LEU A 339 -14.43 -10.18 -7.66
CA LEU A 339 -12.95 -10.20 -7.66
C LEU A 339 -12.28 -9.00 -8.35
N HIS A 340 -13.01 -8.22 -9.16
CA HIS A 340 -12.42 -7.09 -9.87
C HIS A 340 -11.68 -6.13 -8.92
N ASN A 341 -10.46 -5.77 -9.31
CA ASN A 341 -9.58 -4.87 -8.57
C ASN A 341 -8.55 -4.24 -9.51
N LEU A 342 -7.90 -3.17 -9.03
CA LEU A 342 -6.74 -2.60 -9.69
C LEU A 342 -5.59 -2.54 -8.68
N GLN A 343 -4.42 -3.02 -9.09
CA GLN A 343 -3.19 -2.93 -8.31
C GLN A 343 -2.19 -2.13 -9.11
N ILE A 344 -1.59 -1.11 -8.50
CA ILE A 344 -0.61 -0.24 -9.15
C ILE A 344 0.64 -0.24 -8.31
N THR A 345 1.74 -0.70 -8.90
CA THR A 345 3.07 -0.61 -8.34
C THR A 345 3.92 0.33 -9.18
N SER A 346 4.55 1.31 -8.55
CA SER A 346 5.48 2.24 -9.19
C SER A 346 6.81 2.24 -8.45
N SER A 347 7.93 2.25 -9.18
CA SER A 347 9.25 2.43 -8.57
C SER A 347 9.59 3.89 -8.26
N ALA A 348 8.72 4.85 -8.58
CA ALA A 348 8.97 6.28 -8.39
C ALA A 348 7.89 6.93 -7.51
N SER A 349 6.72 7.22 -8.08
CA SER A 349 5.61 7.82 -7.34
C SER A 349 4.24 7.52 -7.93
N ILE A 350 3.20 7.62 -7.11
CA ILE A 350 1.80 7.64 -7.55
C ILE A 350 1.20 8.98 -7.13
N GLN A 351 0.76 9.77 -8.11
CA GLN A 351 0.24 11.12 -7.93
C GLN A 351 -1.24 11.16 -8.30
N MET A 352 -2.10 11.37 -7.32
CA MET A 352 -3.55 11.50 -7.49
C MET A 352 -3.97 12.95 -7.26
N GLY A 353 -4.93 13.42 -8.05
CA GLY A 353 -5.46 14.78 -7.85
C GLY A 353 -4.54 15.87 -8.37
N LEU A 354 -3.79 15.57 -9.43
CA LEU A 354 -3.21 16.60 -10.27
C LEU A 354 -4.14 16.90 -11.46
N GLY A 355 -4.08 18.09 -12.03
CA GLY A 355 -5.01 18.55 -13.05
C GLY A 355 -4.72 19.96 -13.58
N SER A 356 -5.64 20.54 -14.34
CA SER A 356 -5.52 21.93 -14.82
C SER A 356 -5.76 22.96 -13.69
N LEU A 357 -5.07 24.10 -13.74
CA LEU A 357 -5.36 25.29 -12.91
C LEU A 357 -6.47 26.16 -13.49
N ARG A 358 -6.77 25.99 -14.78
CA ARG A 358 -7.74 26.80 -15.50
C ARG A 358 -8.92 25.98 -16.00
N ASN A 359 -10.12 26.54 -15.87
CA ASN A 359 -11.35 25.96 -16.44
C ASN A 359 -11.41 26.19 -17.95
N SER A 360 -12.48 25.71 -18.59
CA SER A 360 -12.75 25.90 -20.03
C SER A 360 -12.84 27.37 -20.45
N SER A 361 -13.06 28.29 -19.52
CA SER A 361 -13.07 29.75 -19.74
C SER A 361 -11.71 30.41 -19.47
N ASN A 362 -10.63 29.62 -19.34
CA ASN A 362 -9.27 30.09 -19.07
C ASN A 362 -9.11 30.88 -17.75
N ARG A 363 -10.04 30.75 -16.79
CA ARG A 363 -9.95 31.36 -15.45
C ARG A 363 -9.40 30.38 -14.43
N HIS A 364 -8.71 30.87 -13.41
CA HIS A 364 -8.20 30.00 -12.34
C HIS A 364 -9.39 29.43 -11.55
N CYS A 365 -9.39 28.13 -11.27
CA CYS A 365 -10.57 27.51 -10.62
C CYS A 365 -10.68 27.75 -9.12
N GLU A 366 -9.62 28.28 -8.51
CA GLU A 366 -9.67 28.81 -7.14
C GLU A 366 -10.02 30.32 -7.14
N GLU A 367 -10.20 30.96 -8.29
CA GLU A 367 -10.53 32.40 -8.38
C GLU A 367 -11.99 32.64 -7.97
N GLY A 368 -12.21 33.42 -6.90
CA GLY A 368 -13.54 33.84 -6.45
C GLY A 368 -14.21 32.94 -5.39
N LYS A 369 -13.48 32.02 -4.76
CA LYS A 369 -14.01 31.27 -3.59
C LYS A 369 -14.06 32.17 -2.34
N PRO A 370 -15.03 31.98 -1.43
CA PRO A 370 -15.17 32.82 -0.24
C PRO A 370 -13.93 32.76 0.66
N ALA A 371 -13.52 33.92 1.21
CA ALA A 371 -12.46 34.02 2.20
C ALA A 371 -12.71 33.04 3.36
N GLY A 372 -11.76 32.14 3.62
CA GLY A 372 -11.85 31.09 4.65
C GLY A 372 -12.03 29.66 4.13
N GLN A 373 -12.40 29.45 2.85
CA GLN A 373 -12.19 28.15 2.17
C GLN A 373 -10.93 28.14 1.30
N ASP A 374 -10.28 29.31 1.22
CA ASP A 374 -9.18 29.63 0.32
C ASP A 374 -7.84 29.65 1.04
N TRP A 375 -7.55 28.60 1.82
CA TRP A 375 -6.30 28.50 2.57
C TRP A 375 -5.07 28.60 1.63
N TYR A 376 -5.22 28.25 0.36
CA TYR A 376 -4.18 28.39 -0.66
C TYR A 376 -3.97 29.86 -1.07
N TRP A 377 -5.02 30.60 -1.43
CA TRP A 377 -4.92 32.01 -1.82
C TRP A 377 -4.56 32.95 -0.66
N GLN A 378 -5.11 32.73 0.54
CA GLN A 378 -4.76 33.53 1.71
C GLN A 378 -3.29 33.34 2.11
N ARG A 379 -2.76 32.11 2.00
CA ARG A 379 -1.34 31.87 2.28
C ARG A 379 -0.45 32.45 1.18
N LEU A 380 -0.88 32.42 -0.09
CA LEU A 380 -0.18 33.03 -1.22
C LEU A 380 -0.10 34.56 -1.14
N GLN A 381 -1.06 35.24 -0.50
CA GLN A 381 -0.97 36.68 -0.23
C GLN A 381 -0.07 37.02 0.97
N THR A 382 0.11 36.08 1.90
CA THR A 382 0.95 36.26 3.11
C THR A 382 2.36 35.69 3.00
N ILE A 383 2.65 34.89 1.97
CA ILE A 383 4.02 34.53 1.61
C ILE A 383 4.61 35.78 0.96
N ASP A 384 5.21 36.59 1.83
CA ASP A 384 6.09 37.73 1.58
C ASP A 384 6.34 38.00 0.09
N THR A 385 5.59 38.97 -0.44
CA THR A 385 5.78 39.52 -1.79
C THR A 385 7.18 40.10 -2.01
N ASP A 386 8.00 40.18 -0.96
CA ASP A 386 9.30 40.83 -0.99
C ASP A 386 10.47 39.87 -1.26
N TYR A 387 10.31 38.54 -1.18
CA TYR A 387 11.49 37.66 -1.20
C TYR A 387 11.79 36.86 -2.47
N TYR A 388 10.86 36.58 -3.42
CA TYR A 388 11.27 35.76 -4.59
C TYR A 388 10.56 35.89 -5.95
N LEU A 389 9.53 36.73 -6.17
CA LEU A 389 8.85 36.75 -7.48
C LEU A 389 8.61 38.19 -7.96
N GLY A 390 9.53 38.70 -8.77
CA GLY A 390 9.54 40.08 -9.27
C GLY A 390 8.52 40.38 -10.40
N SER A 391 7.75 39.39 -10.88
CA SER A 391 6.78 39.60 -11.95
C SER A 391 5.57 38.66 -11.87
N ARG A 392 4.44 39.06 -12.49
CA ARG A 392 3.26 38.20 -12.69
C ARG A 392 3.59 36.91 -13.43
N ALA A 393 4.58 36.92 -14.32
CA ALA A 393 5.04 35.72 -15.03
C ALA A 393 5.77 34.73 -14.10
N ASP A 394 6.57 35.24 -13.16
CA ASP A 394 7.21 34.42 -12.12
C ASP A 394 6.17 33.86 -11.13
N TYR A 395 5.14 34.65 -10.83
CA TYR A 395 3.99 34.23 -10.04
C TYR A 395 3.15 33.14 -10.73
N GLU A 396 2.86 33.31 -12.02
CA GLU A 396 2.19 32.29 -12.84
C GLU A 396 3.05 31.03 -12.93
N LYS A 397 4.39 31.15 -13.03
CA LYS A 397 5.33 30.03 -12.98
C LYS A 397 5.33 29.32 -11.61
N ALA A 398 5.27 30.04 -10.50
CA ALA A 398 5.17 29.47 -9.16
C ALA A 398 3.81 28.78 -8.89
N LEU A 399 2.71 29.31 -9.44
CA LEU A 399 1.43 28.62 -9.44
C LEU A 399 1.44 27.39 -10.34
N ASN A 400 2.13 27.46 -11.48
CA ASN A 400 2.25 26.35 -12.41
C ASN A 400 3.14 25.20 -11.86
N ASP A 401 3.97 25.48 -10.89
CA ASP A 401 4.88 24.48 -10.35
C ASP A 401 4.33 23.83 -9.06
N THR A 402 3.02 23.79 -8.75
CA THR A 402 2.59 23.38 -7.37
C THR A 402 3.19 22.07 -6.84
N ALA A 403 3.23 20.98 -7.63
CA ALA A 403 3.90 19.74 -7.24
C ALA A 403 5.44 19.87 -7.26
N ILE A 404 6.00 20.63 -8.21
CA ILE A 404 7.43 20.93 -8.34
C ILE A 404 7.93 21.80 -7.18
N ASN A 405 7.19 22.81 -6.75
CA ASN A 405 7.45 23.72 -5.64
C ASN A 405 7.27 23.03 -4.30
N ARG A 406 6.32 22.11 -4.23
CA ARG A 406 6.24 21.14 -3.16
C ARG A 406 7.59 20.37 -3.08
N LEU A 407 8.04 19.72 -4.16
CA LEU A 407 9.36 19.07 -4.25
C LEU A 407 10.55 19.99 -3.95
N LYS A 408 10.52 21.25 -4.41
CA LYS A 408 11.65 22.19 -4.44
C LYS A 408 11.74 23.14 -3.25
N HIS A 409 10.65 23.45 -2.56
CA HIS A 409 10.63 24.46 -1.50
C HIS A 409 10.26 23.90 -0.13
N PHE A 410 9.38 22.91 -0.06
CA PHE A 410 9.06 22.26 1.21
C PHE A 410 10.04 21.14 1.57
N TRP A 411 10.71 20.57 0.57
CA TRP A 411 11.31 19.24 0.66
C TRP A 411 12.78 19.04 0.20
N PRO A 412 13.59 20.07 -0.14
CA PRO A 412 15.01 19.87 -0.37
C PRO A 412 15.74 19.34 0.87
N ASN A 413 15.42 19.75 2.10
CA ASN A 413 16.17 19.30 3.29
C ASN A 413 15.89 17.84 3.71
N ILE A 414 15.38 17.01 2.80
CA ILE A 414 14.95 15.61 2.98
C ILE A 414 16.00 14.64 2.42
N TYR A 415 17.16 15.16 1.99
CA TYR A 415 18.22 14.43 1.29
C TYR A 415 18.81 13.19 2.00
N HIS A 416 18.46 12.86 3.25
CA HIS A 416 19.35 11.99 4.04
C HIS A 416 18.80 10.72 4.68
N ASN A 417 17.51 10.53 4.97
CA ASN A 417 17.18 9.46 5.93
C ASN A 417 15.89 8.66 5.65
N THR A 418 15.84 7.96 4.52
CA THR A 418 15.15 6.66 4.43
C THR A 418 16.17 5.52 4.54
N ARG A 419 15.68 4.28 4.68
CA ARG A 419 16.51 3.08 5.00
C ARG A 419 17.65 2.84 4.00
N ASP A 420 17.57 3.44 2.82
CA ASP A 420 18.62 3.47 1.82
C ASP A 420 18.88 4.94 1.45
N ALA A 421 19.90 5.58 2.06
CA ALA A 421 20.22 6.99 1.86
C ALA A 421 20.52 7.36 0.38
N ARG A 422 20.72 6.36 -0.49
CA ARG A 422 20.82 6.52 -1.94
C ARG A 422 19.48 6.55 -2.68
N ALA A 423 18.40 5.99 -2.14
CA ALA A 423 17.15 5.79 -2.88
C ALA A 423 16.31 7.06 -2.99
N VAL A 424 16.14 7.86 -1.93
CA VAL A 424 15.17 8.98 -1.94
C VAL A 424 15.73 10.31 -2.46
N ALA A 425 17.02 10.60 -2.30
CA ALA A 425 17.65 11.75 -2.97
C ALA A 425 17.63 11.57 -4.49
N THR A 426 17.89 10.34 -4.94
CA THR A 426 17.77 9.93 -6.34
C THR A 426 16.31 9.98 -6.78
N VAL A 427 15.37 9.35 -6.06
CA VAL A 427 13.94 9.40 -6.42
C VAL A 427 13.40 10.82 -6.42
N ASN A 428 13.71 11.69 -5.46
CA ASN A 428 13.22 13.08 -5.48
C ASN A 428 13.89 13.94 -6.56
N SER A 429 15.17 13.74 -6.87
CA SER A 429 15.82 14.45 -7.99
C SER A 429 15.34 13.92 -9.34
N GLU A 430 15.12 12.62 -9.48
CA GLU A 430 14.48 11.97 -10.62
C GLU A 430 13.03 12.43 -10.77
N LEU A 431 12.26 12.54 -9.69
CA LEU A 431 10.89 13.07 -9.67
C LEU A 431 10.87 14.56 -10.01
N TYR A 432 11.80 15.35 -9.49
CA TYR A 432 11.93 16.76 -9.84
C TYR A 432 12.23 16.92 -11.33
N ASN A 433 13.21 16.17 -11.85
CA ASN A 433 13.53 16.13 -13.27
C ASN A 433 12.36 15.59 -14.10
N GLU A 434 11.64 14.60 -13.59
CA GLU A 434 10.46 14.03 -14.24
C GLU A 434 9.35 15.06 -14.33
N TYR A 435 9.05 15.79 -13.25
CA TYR A 435 7.98 16.80 -13.20
C TYR A 435 8.35 18.01 -14.03
N TYR A 436 9.59 18.47 -13.95
CA TYR A 436 10.10 19.57 -14.76
C TYR A 436 10.03 19.26 -16.27
N ASN A 437 10.28 17.99 -16.63
CA ASN A 437 10.18 17.51 -18.01
C ASN A 437 8.81 16.87 -18.31
N SER A 438 7.82 16.99 -17.42
CA SER A 438 6.52 16.38 -17.60
C SER A 438 5.74 17.14 -18.68
N VAL A 439 5.08 16.38 -19.54
CA VAL A 439 4.21 16.91 -20.61
C VAL A 439 2.78 17.14 -20.14
N TYR A 440 2.49 16.89 -18.85
CA TYR A 440 1.14 16.94 -18.30
C TYR A 440 1.06 17.87 -17.07
N PRO A 441 -0.05 18.61 -16.89
CA PRO A 441 -0.26 19.58 -15.79
C PRO A 441 0.08 19.08 -14.38
N GLN A 442 1.21 19.50 -13.81
CA GLN A 442 1.62 19.14 -12.43
C GLN A 442 0.95 20.01 -11.35
N TYR A 443 -0.27 20.48 -11.62
CA TYR A 443 -0.99 21.36 -10.73
C TYR A 443 -1.90 20.55 -9.82
N ASP A 444 -2.10 20.98 -8.58
CA ASP A 444 -3.22 20.49 -7.78
C ASP A 444 -4.52 20.61 -8.58
N ALA A 445 -5.35 19.56 -8.55
CA ALA A 445 -6.65 19.50 -9.20
C ALA A 445 -7.62 20.52 -8.56
N ALA A 446 -7.36 21.80 -8.78
CA ALA A 446 -8.16 22.95 -8.39
C ALA A 446 -9.42 23.07 -9.26
N CYS A 447 -9.32 22.66 -10.53
CA CYS A 447 -10.42 22.75 -11.50
C CYS A 447 -11.33 21.54 -11.56
N SER A 448 -11.00 20.49 -10.82
CA SER A 448 -11.77 19.24 -10.82
C SER A 448 -12.52 19.11 -9.50
N ASN A 449 -13.60 18.34 -9.48
CA ASN A 449 -14.17 17.90 -8.22
C ASN A 449 -13.09 17.16 -7.42
N ARG A 450 -12.79 17.64 -6.20
CA ARG A 450 -11.82 16.97 -5.32
C ARG A 450 -12.42 15.77 -4.61
N ALA A 451 -13.74 15.64 -4.56
CA ALA A 451 -14.45 14.51 -3.97
C ALA A 451 -14.43 13.29 -4.91
N VAL A 452 -13.23 12.78 -5.18
CA VAL A 452 -13.00 11.52 -5.89
C VAL A 452 -12.68 10.44 -4.86
N SER A 453 -13.52 9.41 -4.83
CA SER A 453 -13.28 8.22 -4.01
C SER A 453 -12.69 7.10 -4.86
N TYR A 454 -11.89 6.25 -4.23
CA TYR A 454 -11.32 5.05 -4.83
C TYR A 454 -11.77 3.83 -4.05
N GLU A 455 -12.06 2.76 -4.76
CA GLU A 455 -12.41 1.45 -4.20
C GLU A 455 -11.64 0.35 -4.94
N ARG A 456 -11.43 -0.80 -4.29
CA ARG A 456 -10.77 -1.98 -4.87
C ARG A 456 -9.39 -1.65 -5.47
N LEU A 457 -8.70 -0.70 -4.86
CA LEU A 457 -7.42 -0.16 -5.33
C LEU A 457 -6.29 -0.47 -4.35
N LEU A 458 -5.25 -1.13 -4.85
CA LEU A 458 -3.98 -1.31 -4.14
C LEU A 458 -2.94 -0.40 -4.78
N LEU A 459 -2.31 0.44 -3.97
CA LEU A 459 -1.24 1.33 -4.41
C LEU A 459 0.06 0.98 -3.68
N ASN A 460 1.13 0.76 -4.45
CA ASN A 460 2.47 0.54 -3.93
C ASN A 460 3.49 1.44 -4.64
N ALA A 461 4.13 2.36 -3.89
CA ALA A 461 5.20 3.19 -4.43
C ALA A 461 6.05 3.77 -3.30
N PRO A 462 7.30 4.20 -3.56
CA PRO A 462 8.08 4.92 -2.56
C PRO A 462 7.32 6.16 -2.04
N ARG A 463 6.61 6.84 -2.95
CA ARG A 463 5.85 8.06 -2.66
C ARG A 463 4.45 8.00 -3.24
N ILE A 464 3.44 8.27 -2.41
CA ILE A 464 2.04 8.37 -2.83
C ILE A 464 1.48 9.71 -2.38
N GLU A 465 0.97 10.51 -3.32
CA GLU A 465 0.28 11.75 -3.01
C GLU A 465 -1.16 11.73 -3.52
N SER A 466 -2.08 12.31 -2.75
CA SER A 466 -3.43 12.63 -3.21
C SER A 466 -3.82 14.05 -2.86
N ARG A 467 -4.47 14.73 -3.81
CA ARG A 467 -5.20 15.98 -3.58
C ARG A 467 -6.72 15.81 -3.63
N TYR A 468 -7.18 14.61 -3.96
CA TYR A 468 -8.58 14.24 -3.79
C TYR A 468 -8.87 14.03 -2.33
N ASN A 469 -10.09 14.38 -1.89
CA ASN A 469 -10.56 14.26 -0.50
C ASN A 469 -11.72 13.27 -0.33
N GLY A 470 -11.94 12.41 -1.32
CA GLY A 470 -12.88 11.30 -1.20
C GLY A 470 -12.30 10.13 -0.39
N ASN A 471 -13.15 9.14 -0.17
CA ASN A 471 -12.79 7.96 0.61
C ASN A 471 -11.85 7.05 -0.21
N PHE A 472 -11.01 6.30 0.50
CA PHE A 472 -10.14 5.29 -0.07
C PHE A 472 -10.47 3.94 0.55
N HIS A 473 -11.03 3.03 -0.24
CA HIS A 473 -11.31 1.65 0.14
C HIS A 473 -10.34 0.73 -0.61
N GLY A 474 -9.31 0.25 0.09
CA GLY A 474 -8.23 -0.52 -0.50
C GLY A 474 -6.99 -0.60 0.40
N SER A 475 -5.81 -0.69 -0.20
CA SER A 475 -4.54 -0.72 0.55
C SER A 475 -3.50 0.21 -0.05
N ILE A 476 -2.88 1.04 0.78
CA ILE A 476 -1.76 1.92 0.41
C ILE A 476 -0.49 1.42 1.10
N ILE A 477 0.55 1.14 0.31
CA ILE A 477 1.85 0.67 0.79
C ILE A 477 2.92 1.65 0.28
N ALA A 478 3.46 2.48 1.17
CA ALA A 478 4.42 3.50 0.76
C ALA A 478 5.46 3.84 1.83
N GLU A 479 6.64 4.27 1.41
CA GLU A 479 7.56 4.90 2.35
C GLU A 479 7.01 6.26 2.81
N VAL A 480 6.40 7.01 1.89
CA VAL A 480 5.84 8.32 2.18
C VAL A 480 4.46 8.44 1.55
N ALA A 481 3.48 8.80 2.38
CA ALA A 481 2.14 9.16 1.92
C ALA A 481 1.80 10.60 2.30
N ILE A 482 1.24 11.37 1.37
CA ILE A 482 0.65 12.70 1.62
C ILE A 482 -0.75 12.71 1.01
N MET A 483 -1.74 13.15 1.77
CA MET A 483 -3.11 13.26 1.29
C MET A 483 -3.56 14.71 1.43
N ALA A 484 -4.70 15.08 0.85
CA ALA A 484 -5.22 16.43 1.06
C ALA A 484 -5.48 16.68 2.55
N LEU A 485 -5.66 17.93 2.94
CA LEU A 485 -6.11 18.23 4.30
C LEU A 485 -7.64 18.05 4.36
N GLY A 486 -8.14 17.28 5.32
CA GLY A 486 -9.56 16.98 5.46
C GLY A 486 -9.82 15.60 6.06
N GLN A 487 -11.09 15.23 6.27
CA GLN A 487 -11.44 13.90 6.78
C GLN A 487 -11.32 12.83 5.69
N PHE A 488 -10.15 12.22 5.60
CA PHE A 488 -9.90 11.08 4.71
C PHE A 488 -10.34 9.80 5.36
N LYS A 489 -11.29 9.10 4.76
CA LYS A 489 -11.65 7.77 5.22
C LYS A 489 -10.80 6.72 4.53
N PHE A 490 -10.09 5.91 5.30
CA PHE A 490 -9.34 4.74 4.81
C PHE A 490 -9.99 3.48 5.35
N GLU A 491 -10.40 2.59 4.45
CA GLU A 491 -10.93 1.26 4.77
C GLU A 491 -10.15 0.22 3.96
N PHE A 492 -9.93 -0.95 4.54
CA PHE A 492 -9.33 -2.07 3.82
C PHE A 492 -10.39 -2.76 2.97
N ASP A 493 -10.08 -3.06 1.71
CA ASP A 493 -10.99 -3.76 0.81
C ASP A 493 -10.74 -5.28 0.82
N ASP A 494 -11.77 -6.04 1.22
CA ASP A 494 -11.73 -7.49 1.38
C ASP A 494 -11.46 -8.25 0.07
N VAL A 495 -11.54 -7.59 -1.09
CA VAL A 495 -11.09 -8.19 -2.36
C VAL A 495 -9.63 -8.63 -2.28
N PHE A 496 -8.78 -7.89 -1.55
CA PHE A 496 -7.34 -8.19 -1.41
C PHE A 496 -7.02 -9.38 -0.49
N LYS A 497 -8.05 -9.99 0.12
CA LYS A 497 -7.95 -11.31 0.77
C LYS A 497 -8.11 -12.45 -0.22
N GLN A 498 -8.73 -12.18 -1.37
CA GLN A 498 -9.24 -13.19 -2.30
C GLN A 498 -8.46 -13.24 -3.62
N VAL A 499 -7.71 -12.19 -3.95
CA VAL A 499 -6.98 -12.07 -5.21
C VAL A 499 -5.46 -12.15 -5.01
N PRO A 500 -4.70 -12.63 -6.02
CA PRO A 500 -3.25 -12.54 -6.00
C PRO A 500 -2.77 -11.09 -5.81
N ILE A 501 -1.82 -10.88 -4.90
CA ILE A 501 -1.24 -9.57 -4.62
C ILE A 501 0.14 -9.50 -5.24
N LEU A 502 0.26 -8.67 -6.28
CA LEU A 502 1.52 -8.40 -6.99
C LEU A 502 2.36 -9.68 -7.23
N PRO A 503 1.85 -10.69 -7.96
CA PRO A 503 2.45 -12.03 -8.06
C PRO A 503 3.86 -12.06 -8.67
N LYS A 504 4.31 -10.94 -9.24
CA LYS A 504 5.68 -10.75 -9.73
C LYS A 504 6.71 -10.49 -8.62
N PHE A 505 6.26 -10.26 -7.40
CA PHE A 505 7.09 -9.86 -6.27
C PHE A 505 6.81 -10.70 -5.04
N THR A 506 7.83 -10.92 -4.22
CA THR A 506 7.64 -11.47 -2.87
C THR A 506 7.20 -10.34 -1.92
N ASP A 507 6.72 -10.70 -0.73
CA ASP A 507 6.37 -9.70 0.30
C ASP A 507 7.58 -8.84 0.73
N ASP A 508 8.80 -9.38 0.68
CA ASP A 508 10.04 -8.63 0.91
C ASP A 508 10.30 -7.50 -0.11
N ASP A 509 9.63 -7.50 -1.27
CA ASP A 509 9.76 -6.41 -2.24
C ASP A 509 8.88 -5.19 -1.88
N TYR A 510 7.81 -5.37 -1.09
CA TYR A 510 6.85 -4.28 -0.80
C TYR A 510 6.33 -4.20 0.64
N LEU A 511 5.92 -5.31 1.28
CA LEU A 511 5.34 -5.33 2.63
C LEU A 511 5.56 -6.67 3.34
N LYS A 512 6.56 -6.74 4.22
CA LYS A 512 6.82 -7.92 5.08
C LYS A 512 6.45 -7.62 6.52
N ILE A 513 5.65 -8.49 7.13
CA ILE A 513 5.28 -8.40 8.55
C ILE A 513 5.36 -9.80 9.15
N GLU A 514 6.15 -9.96 10.23
CA GLU A 514 6.37 -11.23 10.94
C GLU A 514 5.96 -11.13 12.41
#